data_AF-E9FUS7-F1
#
_entry.id   AF-E9FUS7-F1
#
_cell.length_a   1.000
_cell.length_b   1.000
_cell.length_c   1.000
_cell.angle_alpha   90.00
_cell.angle_beta   90.00
_cell.angle_gamma   90.00
#
_symmetry.space_group_name_H-M   'P 1'
#
loop_
_entity.id
_entity.type
_entity.pdbx_description
1 polymer ?
#
loop_
_entity_poly.entity_id
_entity_poly.type
_entity_poly.pdbx_seq_one_letter_code
_entity_poly.pdbx_strand_id
1 'polypeptide(L)'
;MGKEKKIELFECPMFNCQRFFISLSLLKRHTLYHAGVCPYMCVLCGTSFKLEHTLNAHLKLRHDEHMDDKFTRIRGFVSCNMCLALIPCREMKAHVAKTHVDLEF
;
A
#
# COMPACT_ATOMS: atom_id res chain seq x y z
N MET A 1 -41.39 -4.11 6.17
CA MET A 1 -41.00 -3.51 4.87
C MET A 1 -39.50 -3.24 4.90
N GLY A 2 -38.69 -4.13 4.33
CA GLY A 2 -37.23 -3.98 4.33
C GLY A 2 -36.81 -2.82 3.44
N LYS A 3 -35.98 -1.89 3.96
CA LYS A 3 -35.44 -0.80 3.15
C LYS A 3 -34.42 -1.39 2.16
N GLU A 4 -34.74 -1.36 0.88
CA GLU A 4 -33.81 -1.69 -0.20
C GLU A 4 -32.65 -0.69 -0.15
N LYS A 5 -31.46 -1.16 0.25
CA LYS A 5 -30.24 -0.36 0.19
C LYS A 5 -29.78 -0.33 -1.26
N LYS A 6 -29.88 0.83 -1.90
CA LYS A 6 -29.21 1.10 -3.17
C LYS A 6 -27.69 0.96 -2.94
N ILE A 7 -27.09 -0.07 -3.52
CA ILE A 7 -25.63 -0.29 -3.45
C ILE A 7 -25.02 0.52 -4.60
N GLU A 8 -24.36 1.62 -4.26
CA GLU A 8 -23.54 2.36 -5.22
C GLU A 8 -22.18 1.68 -5.36
N LEU A 9 -21.80 1.38 -6.60
CA LEU A 9 -20.53 0.75 -6.94
C LEU A 9 -19.53 1.82 -7.38
N PHE A 10 -18.24 1.55 -7.12
CA PHE A 10 -17.13 2.40 -7.52
C PHE A 10 -16.44 1.79 -8.73
N GLU A 11 -16.43 2.52 -9.85
CA GLU A 11 -15.77 2.12 -11.09
C GLU A 11 -14.27 2.41 -11.06
N CYS A 12 -13.48 1.57 -11.73
CA CYS A 12 -12.07 1.83 -11.94
C CYS A 12 -11.84 2.97 -12.95
N PRO A 13 -11.07 4.01 -12.61
CA PRO A 13 -10.87 5.14 -13.51
C PRO A 13 -9.89 4.85 -14.67
N MET A 14 -9.29 3.66 -14.74
CA MET A 14 -8.29 3.33 -15.77
C MET A 14 -8.94 2.97 -17.11
N PHE A 15 -8.42 3.56 -18.19
CA PHE A 15 -8.82 3.24 -19.56
C PHE A 15 -8.64 1.73 -19.82
N ASN A 16 -9.70 1.09 -20.32
CA ASN A 16 -9.83 -0.37 -20.52
C ASN A 16 -9.99 -1.23 -19.24
N CYS A 17 -10.23 -0.63 -18.07
CA CYS A 17 -10.56 -1.39 -16.86
C CYS A 17 -12.05 -1.28 -16.51
N GLN A 18 -12.86 -2.25 -16.94
CA GLN A 18 -14.32 -2.29 -16.70
C GLN A 18 -14.68 -2.94 -15.35
N ARG A 19 -13.90 -2.70 -14.30
CA ARG A 19 -14.11 -3.30 -12.97
C ARG A 19 -14.84 -2.35 -12.02
N PHE A 20 -15.79 -2.91 -11.28
CA PHE A 20 -16.58 -2.22 -10.26
C PHE A 20 -16.34 -2.83 -8.89
N PHE A 21 -16.43 -2.00 -7.85
CA PHE A 21 -16.15 -2.39 -6.47
C PHE A 21 -17.23 -1.87 -5.52
N ILE A 22 -17.60 -2.68 -4.53
CA ILE A 22 -18.60 -2.31 -3.51
C ILE A 22 -18.08 -1.27 -2.50
N SER A 23 -16.79 -0.95 -2.52
CA SER A 23 -16.21 0.07 -1.65
C SER A 23 -14.97 0.72 -2.25
N LEU A 24 -14.73 1.97 -1.86
CA LEU A 24 -13.53 2.72 -2.22
C LEU A 24 -12.23 2.03 -1.80
N SER A 25 -12.21 1.35 -0.65
CA SER A 25 -11.03 0.62 -0.18
C SER A 25 -10.64 -0.52 -1.12
N LEU A 26 -11.63 -1.23 -1.69
CA LEU A 26 -11.40 -2.28 -2.68
C LEU A 26 -10.92 -1.71 -4.01
N LEU A 27 -11.52 -0.60 -4.47
CA LEU A 27 -11.07 0.12 -5.66
C LEU A 27 -9.61 0.59 -5.51
N LYS A 28 -9.27 1.27 -4.40
CA LYS A 28 -7.89 1.74 -4.12
C LYS A 28 -6.88 0.60 -4.10
N ARG A 29 -7.28 -0.57 -3.61
CA ARG A 29 -6.41 -1.76 -3.63
C ARG A 29 -6.24 -2.31 -5.02
N HIS A 30 -7.30 -2.29 -5.82
CA HIS A 30 -7.24 -2.72 -7.22
C HIS A 30 -6.34 -1.80 -8.06
N THR A 31 -6.36 -0.49 -7.85
CA THR A 31 -5.51 0.44 -8.63
C THR A 31 -4.01 0.22 -8.44
N LEU A 32 -3.58 -0.40 -7.33
CA LEU A 32 -2.19 -0.84 -7.15
C LEU A 32 -1.73 -1.83 -8.24
N TYR A 33 -2.65 -2.62 -8.81
CA TYR A 33 -2.34 -3.50 -9.93
C TYR A 33 -1.91 -2.68 -11.16
N HIS A 34 -2.63 -1.61 -11.47
CA HIS A 34 -2.32 -0.72 -12.59
C HIS A 34 -1.02 0.06 -12.38
N ALA A 35 -0.79 0.52 -11.15
CA ALA A 35 0.42 1.27 -10.82
C ALA A 35 1.68 0.39 -10.70
N GLY A 36 1.55 -0.94 -10.70
CA GLY A 36 2.67 -1.85 -10.43
C GLY A 36 3.25 -1.73 -9.01
N VAL A 37 2.58 -1.01 -8.12
CA VAL A 37 3.07 -0.73 -6.76
C VAL A 37 2.78 -1.93 -5.86
N CYS A 38 3.81 -2.41 -5.17
CA CYS A 38 3.71 -3.46 -4.16
C CYS A 38 4.00 -2.85 -2.78
N PRO A 39 2.97 -2.39 -2.05
CA PRO A 39 3.19 -1.65 -0.81
C PRO A 39 3.76 -2.49 0.33
N TYR A 40 3.69 -3.81 0.28
CA TYR A 40 4.08 -4.66 1.41
C TYR A 40 5.40 -5.36 1.10
N MET A 41 6.49 -5.05 1.79
CA MET A 41 7.80 -5.66 1.56
C MET A 41 8.22 -6.54 2.74
N CYS A 42 8.78 -7.70 2.45
CA CYS A 42 9.49 -8.52 3.43
C CYS A 42 10.85 -7.88 3.71
N VAL A 43 11.11 -7.47 4.95
CA VAL A 43 12.39 -6.87 5.34
C VAL A 43 13.54 -7.87 5.40
N LEU A 44 13.24 -9.17 5.51
CA LEU A 44 14.25 -10.22 5.56
C LEU A 44 14.85 -10.53 4.19
N CYS A 45 14.06 -10.43 3.11
CA CYS A 45 14.49 -10.81 1.76
C CYS A 45 14.20 -9.77 0.67
N GLY A 46 13.61 -8.62 1.02
CA GLY A 46 13.27 -7.54 0.08
C GLY A 46 12.08 -7.82 -0.85
N THR A 47 11.45 -9.00 -0.75
CA THR A 47 10.35 -9.37 -1.66
C THR A 47 9.12 -8.51 -1.41
N SER A 48 8.54 -7.94 -2.47
CA SER A 48 7.40 -7.03 -2.38
C SER A 48 6.09 -7.67 -2.86
N PHE A 49 4.99 -7.34 -2.18
CA PHE A 49 3.65 -7.90 -2.35
C PHE A 49 2.61 -6.78 -2.49
N LYS A 50 1.58 -7.06 -3.29
CA LYS A 50 0.44 -6.14 -3.48
C LYS A 50 -0.52 -6.10 -2.29
N LEU A 51 -0.54 -7.17 -1.48
CA LEU A 51 -1.51 -7.40 -0.42
C LEU A 51 -0.84 -7.88 0.87
N GLU A 52 -1.38 -7.44 2.00
CA GLU A 52 -0.83 -7.76 3.33
C GLU A 52 -0.88 -9.26 3.65
N HIS A 53 -2.01 -9.92 3.39
CA HIS A 53 -2.15 -11.34 3.69
C HIS A 53 -1.19 -12.21 2.87
N THR A 54 -0.80 -11.75 1.67
CA THR A 54 0.19 -12.44 0.84
C THR A 54 1.59 -12.31 1.44
N LEU A 55 1.96 -11.14 1.97
CA LEU A 55 3.19 -10.99 2.76
C LEU A 55 3.15 -11.88 4.02
N ASN A 56 2.03 -11.90 4.75
CA ASN A 56 1.90 -12.74 5.94
C ASN A 56 2.05 -14.23 5.64
N ALA A 57 1.47 -14.70 4.53
CA ALA A 57 1.66 -16.08 4.07
C ALA A 57 3.13 -16.35 3.70
N HIS A 58 3.77 -15.41 3.00
CA HIS A 58 5.20 -15.50 2.68
C HIS A 58 6.07 -15.60 3.93
N LEU A 59 5.84 -14.73 4.93
CA LEU A 59 6.60 -14.74 6.19
C LEU A 59 6.47 -16.08 6.91
N LYS A 60 5.23 -16.57 7.04
CA LYS A 60 4.97 -17.87 7.67
C LYS A 60 5.67 -19.02 6.97
N LEU A 61 5.65 -19.06 5.63
CA LEU A 61 6.17 -20.20 4.87
C LEU A 61 7.69 -20.15 4.59
N ARG A 62 8.30 -18.96 4.69
CA ARG A 62 9.69 -18.74 4.23
C ARG A 62 10.64 -18.29 5.35
N HIS A 63 10.10 -17.81 6.46
CA HIS A 63 10.85 -17.20 7.56
C HIS A 63 10.28 -17.63 8.92
N ASP A 64 9.87 -18.91 9.02
CA ASP A 64 9.04 -19.62 10.01
C ASP A 64 9.25 -19.30 11.52
N GLU A 65 10.25 -18.53 11.93
CA GLU A 65 10.63 -18.35 13.33
C GLU A 65 10.83 -16.87 13.72
N HIS A 66 9.99 -16.41 14.66
CA HIS A 66 10.05 -15.12 15.39
C HIS A 66 9.75 -13.85 14.59
N MET A 67 8.50 -13.69 14.14
CA MET A 67 8.01 -12.39 13.67
C MET A 67 6.94 -11.84 14.59
N ASP A 68 7.37 -11.18 15.66
CA ASP A 68 6.54 -10.26 16.42
C ASP A 68 6.00 -9.17 15.47
N ASP A 69 4.68 -8.94 15.55
CA ASP A 69 3.84 -8.09 14.68
C ASP A 69 4.35 -6.66 14.37
N LYS A 70 5.42 -6.22 15.05
CA LYS A 70 5.90 -4.84 15.08
C LYS A 70 6.99 -4.53 14.04
N PHE A 71 7.77 -5.50 13.58
CA PHE A 71 8.91 -5.26 12.66
C PHE A 71 8.65 -5.67 11.21
N THR A 72 7.60 -6.46 10.94
CA THR A 72 7.38 -7.09 9.63
C THR A 72 6.36 -6.38 8.74
N ARG A 73 5.73 -5.31 9.22
CA ARG A 73 4.67 -4.58 8.52
C ARG A 73 5.08 -3.14 8.26
N ILE A 74 5.72 -2.90 7.12
CA ILE A 74 5.71 -1.56 6.52
C ILE A 74 4.56 -1.48 5.54
N ARG A 75 3.58 -0.64 5.85
CA ARG A 75 2.45 -0.31 4.97
C ARG A 75 2.98 0.65 3.91
N GLY A 76 3.23 0.15 2.71
CA GLY A 76 3.62 0.96 1.56
C GLY A 76 5.02 1.54 1.63
N PHE A 77 5.77 1.44 0.54
CA PHE A 77 6.74 2.48 0.20
C PHE A 77 6.09 3.41 -0.83
N VAL A 78 6.34 4.70 -0.70
CA VAL A 78 5.99 5.73 -1.68
C VAL A 78 7.29 6.38 -2.12
N SER A 79 7.39 6.72 -3.41
CA SER A 79 8.50 7.52 -3.89
C SER A 79 8.31 8.96 -3.44
N CYS A 80 9.37 9.58 -2.92
CA CYS A 80 9.36 11.00 -2.64
C CYS A 80 9.30 11.76 -3.97
N ASN A 81 8.35 12.69 -4.12
CA ASN A 81 8.25 13.45 -5.37
C ASN A 81 9.43 14.43 -5.56
N MET A 82 10.21 14.70 -4.52
CA MET A 82 11.32 15.68 -4.55
C MET A 82 12.68 15.06 -4.82
N CYS A 83 12.91 13.82 -4.37
CA CYS A 83 14.20 13.14 -4.57
C CYS A 83 14.08 11.68 -5.05
N LEU A 84 12.86 11.22 -5.36
CA LEU A 84 12.54 9.86 -5.81
C LEU A 84 12.91 8.74 -4.83
N ALA A 85 13.36 9.07 -3.62
CA ALA A 85 13.67 8.09 -2.58
C ALA A 85 12.45 7.23 -2.25
N LEU A 86 12.65 5.91 -2.20
CA LEU A 86 11.60 4.94 -1.87
C LEU A 86 11.48 4.83 -0.35
N ILE A 87 10.40 5.36 0.23
CA ILE A 87 10.30 5.56 1.69
C ILE A 87 8.98 5.00 2.23
N PRO A 88 8.98 4.38 3.44
CA PRO A 88 7.75 3.96 4.10
C PRO A 88 6.67 5.04 4.11
N CYS A 89 5.44 4.71 3.74
CA CYS A 89 4.34 5.68 3.64
C CYS A 89 4.08 6.40 4.97
N ARG A 90 4.23 5.69 6.09
CA ARG A 90 4.15 6.27 7.44
C ARG A 90 5.27 7.28 7.75
N GLU A 91 6.40 7.19 7.06
CA GLU A 91 7.59 8.01 7.30
C GLU A 91 7.77 9.10 6.24
N MET A 92 7.03 9.08 5.12
CA MET A 92 7.15 10.06 4.04
C MET A 92 6.96 11.51 4.53
N LYS A 93 6.01 11.76 5.44
CA LYS A 93 5.83 13.09 6.05
C LYS A 93 7.07 13.55 6.82
N ALA A 94 7.64 12.67 7.62
CA ALA A 94 8.84 12.97 8.41
C ALA A 94 10.07 13.11 7.52
N HIS A 95 10.16 12.34 6.44
CA HIS A 95 11.22 12.46 5.45
C HIS A 95 11.20 13.84 4.79
N VAL A 96 10.05 14.26 4.24
CA VAL A 96 9.90 15.58 3.60
C VAL A 96 10.24 16.69 4.61
N ALA A 97 9.73 16.58 5.84
CA ALA A 97 9.98 17.53 6.92
C ALA A 97 11.39 17.49 7.54
N LYS A 98 12.29 16.60 7.12
CA LYS A 98 13.69 16.57 7.61
C LYS A 98 14.72 16.73 6.51
N THR A 99 14.34 16.37 5.29
CA THR A 99 15.27 16.25 4.15
C THR A 99 15.03 17.32 3.10
N HIS A 100 13.79 17.83 3.02
CA HIS A 100 13.36 18.82 2.02
C HIS A 100 12.78 20.08 2.66
N VAL A 101 13.11 20.33 3.93
CA VAL A 101 12.85 21.64 4.53
C VAL A 101 14.06 22.49 4.21
N ASP A 102 13.94 23.31 3.19
CA ASP A 102 14.79 24.48 3.08
C ASP A 102 14.59 25.32 4.35
N LEU A 103 15.70 25.70 4.97
CA LEU A 103 15.76 26.69 6.03
C LEU A 103 15.00 27.94 5.57
N GLU A 104 13.79 28.18 6.10
CA GLU A 104 13.24 29.52 6.09
C GLU A 104 13.97 30.33 7.18
N PHE A 105 15.00 31.06 6.75
CA PHE A 105 15.38 32.38 7.26
C PHE A 105 15.95 33.23 6.12
#